data_AF-A0A2P5HTJ0-F1
#
_entry.id   AF-A0A2P5HTJ0-F1
#
_cell.length_a   1.000
_cell.length_b   1.000
_cell.length_c   1.000
_cell.angle_alpha   90.00
_cell.angle_beta   90.00
_cell.angle_gamma   90.00
#
_symmetry.space_group_name_H-M   'P 1'
#
loop_
_entity.id
_entity.type
_entity.pdbx_description
1 polymer ?
#
loop_
_entity_poly.entity_id
_entity_poly.type
_entity_poly.pdbx_seq_one_letter_code
_entity_poly.pdbx_strand_id
1 'polypeptide(L)'
;MSMNVVTSGFDGGFHPAPGNQWVVLVGGLGVITLPDNSSTTLTTAGGEFGLLFATDTADLTEVGHGGVFPGPTESIVLQIPTKDNKIPKHRVLKDNEPCTVDEVAGLRSWALGSQAAPHRP
;
A
#
# COMPACT_ATOMS: atom_id res chain seq x y z
N MET A 1 -10.28 -5.45 10.75
CA MET A 1 -9.35 -4.32 10.77
C MET A 1 -8.45 -4.48 11.96
N SER A 2 -7.15 -4.30 11.78
CA SER A 2 -6.14 -4.39 12.83
C SER A 2 -5.21 -3.19 12.74
N MET A 3 -4.65 -2.82 13.89
CA MET A 3 -3.61 -1.80 14.02
C MET A 3 -2.41 -2.45 14.67
N ASN A 4 -1.26 -2.36 14.03
CA ASN A 4 -0.02 -2.98 14.49
C ASN A 4 1.03 -1.89 14.70
N VAL A 5 1.73 -1.96 15.82
CA VAL A 5 2.97 -1.22 16.06
C VAL A 5 4.10 -2.17 15.70
N VAL A 6 4.82 -1.84 14.64
CA VAL A 6 5.91 -2.63 14.10
C VAL A 6 7.23 -2.04 14.59
N THR A 7 8.05 -2.87 15.23
CA THR A 7 9.33 -2.42 15.80
C THR A 7 10.28 -1.92 14.71
N SER A 8 11.13 -0.95 15.09
CA SER A 8 12.21 -0.47 14.21
C SER A 8 13.08 -1.63 13.72
N GLY A 9 13.42 -1.61 12.42
CA GLY A 9 14.27 -2.62 11.79
C GLY A 9 13.60 -3.96 11.53
N PHE A 10 12.28 -4.07 11.72
CA PHE A 10 11.55 -5.29 11.43
C PHE A 10 11.56 -5.61 9.93
N ASP A 11 11.91 -6.85 9.60
CA ASP A 11 11.82 -7.43 8.27
C ASP A 11 10.75 -8.54 8.29
N GLY A 12 9.67 -8.31 7.55
CA GLY A 12 8.57 -9.28 7.41
C GLY A 12 8.86 -10.39 6.40
N GLY A 13 9.97 -10.31 5.67
CA GLY A 13 10.29 -11.20 4.56
C GLY A 13 9.26 -11.13 3.42
N PHE A 14 9.41 -12.05 2.47
CA PHE A 14 8.44 -12.22 1.39
C PHE A 14 7.25 -13.03 1.87
N HIS A 15 6.05 -12.52 1.63
CA HIS A 15 4.80 -13.19 1.95
C HIS A 15 3.64 -12.70 1.07
N PRO A 16 2.69 -13.58 0.70
CA PRO A 16 1.41 -13.15 0.15
C PRO A 16 0.60 -12.38 1.19
N ALA A 17 -0.19 -11.42 0.73
CA ALA A 17 -1.15 -10.75 1.59
C ALA A 17 -2.20 -11.76 2.12
N PRO A 18 -2.58 -11.71 3.42
CA PRO A 18 -3.61 -12.58 3.99
C PRO A 18 -5.01 -12.39 3.37
N GLY A 19 -5.20 -11.32 2.60
CA GLY A 19 -6.41 -11.01 1.84
C GLY A 19 -6.25 -9.69 1.11
N ASN A 20 -7.20 -9.39 0.22
CA ASN A 20 -7.36 -8.07 -0.38
C ASN A 20 -7.62 -7.06 0.74
N GLN A 21 -6.72 -6.09 0.86
CA GLN A 21 -6.76 -5.17 2.00
C GLN A 21 -6.15 -3.80 1.68
N TRP A 22 -6.71 -2.78 2.32
CA TRP A 22 -6.03 -1.51 2.45
C TRP A 22 -4.97 -1.63 3.54
N VAL A 23 -3.78 -1.12 3.25
CA VAL A 23 -2.69 -0.98 4.22
C VAL A 23 -2.40 0.51 4.36
N VAL A 24 -2.55 1.04 5.56
CA VAL A 24 -2.25 2.45 5.84
C VAL A 24 -1.05 2.50 6.78
N LEU A 25 0.05 3.05 6.28
CA LEU A 25 1.14 3.49 7.11
C LEU A 25 0.72 4.81 7.76
N VAL A 26 0.36 4.75 9.04
CA VAL A 26 -0.08 5.92 9.80
C VAL A 26 1.15 6.74 10.23
N GLY A 27 2.24 6.06 10.57
CA GLY A 27 3.51 6.66 10.98
C GLY A 27 4.68 5.73 10.73
N GLY A 28 5.89 6.28 10.69
CA GLY A 28 7.13 5.55 10.43
C GLY A 28 7.45 5.44 8.93
N LEU A 29 8.22 4.40 8.58
CA LEU A 29 8.76 4.17 7.25
C LEU A 29 8.57 2.71 6.86
N GLY A 30 8.05 2.46 5.67
CA GLY A 30 7.90 1.15 5.06
C GLY A 30 8.58 1.12 3.70
N VAL A 31 9.25 0.00 3.40
CA VAL A 31 9.88 -0.29 2.12
C VAL A 31 9.29 -1.60 1.61
N ILE A 32 8.60 -1.53 0.47
CA ILE A 32 7.94 -2.67 -0.18
C ILE A 32 8.70 -3.02 -1.45
N THR A 33 8.93 -4.31 -1.67
CA THR A 33 9.65 -4.84 -2.83
C THR A 33 8.89 -5.99 -3.47
N LEU A 34 9.06 -6.18 -4.78
CA LEU A 34 8.57 -7.36 -5.50
C LEU A 34 9.70 -8.38 -5.70
N PRO A 35 9.43 -9.70 -5.59
CA PRO A 35 10.46 -10.74 -5.55
C PRO A 35 11.26 -10.87 -6.85
N ASP A 36 10.66 -10.51 -7.96
CA ASP A 36 11.13 -10.69 -9.33
C ASP A 36 11.50 -9.37 -10.02
N ASN A 37 11.39 -8.24 -9.30
CA ASN A 37 11.80 -6.95 -9.83
C ASN A 37 12.38 -6.01 -8.74
N SER A 38 13.69 -6.10 -8.54
CA SER A 38 14.42 -5.20 -7.63
C SER A 38 14.55 -3.76 -8.13
N SER A 39 14.14 -3.45 -9.36
CA SER A 39 14.13 -2.08 -9.88
C SER A 39 12.89 -1.29 -9.42
N THR A 40 11.88 -1.97 -8.88
CA THR A 40 10.63 -1.36 -8.40
C THR A 40 10.50 -1.55 -6.90
N THR A 41 11.08 -0.61 -6.16
CA THR A 41 10.94 -0.49 -4.71
C THR A 41 10.00 0.67 -4.41
N LEU A 42 9.04 0.45 -3.53
CA LEU A 42 8.19 1.51 -2.99
C LEU A 42 8.65 1.86 -1.58
N THR A 43 9.23 3.04 -1.41
CA THR A 43 9.50 3.63 -0.09
C THR A 43 8.36 4.58 0.25
N THR A 44 7.61 4.28 1.32
CA THR A 44 6.50 5.12 1.77
C THR A 44 6.68 5.51 3.24
N ALA A 45 6.52 6.80 3.50
CA ALA A 45 6.44 7.33 4.85
C ALA A 45 4.98 7.37 5.30
N GLY A 46 4.77 7.24 6.61
CA GLY A 46 3.42 7.35 7.17
C GLY A 46 2.78 8.71 6.91
N GLY A 47 1.45 8.73 6.87
CA GLY A 47 0.66 9.96 6.66
C GLY A 47 0.10 10.05 5.24
N GLU A 48 0.23 11.21 4.60
CA GLU A 48 -0.50 11.53 3.36
C GLU A 48 -0.26 10.50 2.23
N PHE A 49 0.95 9.97 2.08
CA PHE A 49 1.27 9.00 1.02
C PHE A 49 1.33 7.55 1.53
N GLY A 50 0.88 7.31 2.78
CA GLY A 50 0.97 6.02 3.46
C GLY A 50 -0.10 5.01 3.05
N LEU A 51 -0.98 5.31 2.09
CA LEU A 51 -2.05 4.41 1.69
C LEU A 51 -1.60 3.49 0.55
N LEU A 52 -1.72 2.19 0.79
CA LEU A 52 -1.47 1.11 -0.15
C LEU A 52 -2.69 0.20 -0.27
N PHE A 53 -2.78 -0.53 -1.37
CA PHE A 53 -3.75 -1.62 -1.54
C PHE A 53 -3.01 -2.88 -1.95
N ALA A 54 -3.09 -3.92 -1.13
CA ALA A 54 -2.45 -5.20 -1.36
C ALA A 54 -3.46 -6.20 -1.95
N THR A 55 -3.11 -6.79 -3.09
CA THR A 55 -3.94 -7.76 -3.82
C THR A 55 -3.18 -9.04 -4.18
N ASP A 56 -1.94 -9.17 -3.74
CA ASP A 56 -1.05 -10.30 -3.99
C ASP A 56 -1.37 -11.43 -3.00
N THR A 57 -2.61 -11.91 -3.03
CA THR A 57 -3.09 -12.96 -2.15
C THR A 57 -2.55 -14.34 -2.55
N ALA A 58 -2.61 -15.29 -1.62
CA ALA A 58 -2.04 -16.63 -1.80
C ALA A 58 -2.63 -17.45 -2.97
N ASP A 59 -3.81 -17.07 -3.49
CA ASP A 59 -4.41 -17.64 -4.70
C ASP A 59 -3.81 -17.09 -6.00
N LEU A 60 -3.07 -15.98 -5.94
CA LEU A 60 -2.42 -15.33 -7.09
C LEU A 60 -0.90 -15.50 -7.12
N THR A 61 -0.27 -15.64 -5.95
CA THR A 61 1.19 -15.78 -5.85
C THR A 61 1.59 -16.59 -4.62
N GLU A 62 2.63 -17.42 -4.77
CA GLU A 62 3.24 -18.18 -3.68
C GLU A 62 4.19 -17.32 -2.83
N VAL A 63 4.80 -16.29 -3.43
CA VAL A 63 5.86 -15.49 -2.80
C VAL A 63 5.33 -14.16 -2.26
N GLY A 64 4.41 -13.50 -2.99
CA GLY A 64 3.87 -12.19 -2.60
C GLY A 64 4.85 -11.04 -2.69
N HIS A 65 4.77 -10.10 -1.74
CA HIS A 65 5.66 -8.94 -1.63
C HIS A 65 6.61 -9.07 -0.44
N GLY A 66 7.73 -8.35 -0.50
CA GLY A 66 8.62 -8.13 0.64
C GLY A 66 8.26 -6.84 1.37
N GLY A 67 8.35 -6.83 2.70
CA GLY A 67 8.05 -5.66 3.51
C GLY A 67 9.04 -5.45 4.65
N VAL A 68 9.77 -4.33 4.61
CA VAL A 68 10.73 -3.94 5.65
C VAL A 68 10.32 -2.60 6.26
N PHE A 69 10.53 -2.44 7.56
CA PHE A 69 10.24 -1.22 8.31
C PHE A 69 11.55 -0.65 8.90
N PRO A 70 12.40 -0.02 8.07
CA PRO A 70 13.78 0.32 8.43
C PRO A 70 13.90 1.63 9.22
N GLY A 71 12.78 2.27 9.58
CA GLY A 71 12.79 3.56 10.28
C GLY A 71 13.51 3.47 11.64
N PRO A 72 14.08 4.59 12.14
CA PRO A 72 14.78 4.62 13.43
C PRO A 72 13.83 4.49 14.65
N THR A 73 12.52 4.55 14.42
CA THR A 73 11.46 4.37 15.41
C THR A 73 10.44 3.37 14.88
N GLU A 74 9.46 3.00 15.69
CA GLU A 74 8.38 2.11 15.29
C GLU A 74 7.57 2.69 14.12
N SER A 75 7.04 1.78 13.30
CA SER A 75 6.05 2.08 12.27
C SER A 75 4.67 1.66 12.75
N ILE A 76 3.65 2.44 12.38
CA ILE A 76 2.25 2.15 12.74
C ILE A 76 1.51 1.78 11.46
N VAL A 77 1.05 0.53 11.40
CA VAL A 77 0.38 -0.03 10.22
C VAL A 77 -1.05 -0.38 10.57
N LEU A 78 -1.98 0.09 9.74
CA LEU A 78 -3.39 -0.21 9.81
C LEU A 78 -3.77 -1.10 8.63
N GLN A 79 -4.32 -2.28 8.92
CA GLN A 79 -4.76 -3.23 7.90
C GLN A 79 -6.27 -3.34 7.92
N ILE A 80 -6.90 -3.04 6.79
CA ILE A 80 -8.35 -3.02 6.63
C ILE A 80 -8.71 -4.03 5.53
N PRO A 81 -9.16 -5.25 5.90
CA PRO A 81 -9.59 -6.21 4.91
C PRO A 81 -10.82 -5.71 4.17
N THR A 82 -10.92 -6.04 2.89
CA THR A 82 -12.12 -5.72 2.11
C THR A 82 -13.28 -6.63 2.51
N LYS A 83 -14.49 -6.17 2.19
CA LYS A 83 -15.69 -6.99 2.38
C LYS A 83 -15.60 -8.23 1.50
N ASP A 84 -15.81 -9.40 2.10
CA ASP A 84 -15.82 -10.71 1.45
C ASP A 84 -14.53 -11.00 0.64
N ASN A 85 -13.40 -10.39 1.03
CA ASN A 85 -12.12 -10.49 0.32
C ASN A 85 -12.18 -10.02 -1.15
N LYS A 86 -13.13 -9.15 -1.52
CA LYS A 86 -13.30 -8.66 -2.89
C LYS A 86 -12.57 -7.35 -3.13
N ILE A 87 -11.92 -7.22 -4.28
CA ILE A 87 -11.33 -5.95 -4.73
C ILE A 87 -12.47 -4.94 -4.98
N PRO A 88 -12.44 -3.73 -4.39
CA PRO A 88 -13.44 -2.69 -4.66
C PRO A 88 -13.50 -2.32 -6.14
N LYS A 89 -14.68 -1.92 -6.62
CA LYS A 89 -14.85 -1.46 -8.01
C LYS A 89 -13.92 -0.26 -8.27
N HIS A 90 -13.05 -0.38 -9.26
CA HIS A 90 -12.09 0.64 -9.65
C HIS A 90 -11.94 0.67 -11.17
N ARG A 91 -11.20 1.67 -11.67
CA ARG A 91 -10.74 1.72 -13.06
C ARG A 91 -9.23 1.69 -13.03
N VAL A 92 -8.64 0.72 -13.73
CA VAL A 92 -7.19 0.66 -13.94
C VAL A 92 -6.82 1.83 -14.85
N LEU A 93 -5.89 2.67 -14.41
CA LEU A 93 -5.37 3.79 -15.21
C LEU A 93 -4.22 3.33 -16.11
N LYS A 94 -3.39 2.42 -15.61
CA LYS A 94 -2.21 1.83 -16.25
C LYS A 94 -2.07 0.38 -15.77
N ASP A 95 -1.84 -0.55 -16.69
CA ASP A 95 -1.78 -2.00 -16.43
C ASP A 95 -0.36 -2.57 -16.49
N ASN A 96 0.58 -1.84 -17.11
CA ASN A 96 1.93 -2.34 -17.40
C ASN A 96 3.06 -1.49 -16.80
N GLU A 97 2.75 -0.48 -15.98
CA GLU A 97 3.75 0.37 -15.34
C GLU A 97 3.27 0.90 -13.97
N PRO A 98 4.19 1.16 -13.01
CA PRO A 98 3.84 1.83 -11.75
C PRO A 98 3.33 3.26 -11.97
N CYS A 99 2.51 3.75 -11.04
CA CYS A 99 2.17 5.17 -10.97
C CYS A 99 3.41 6.01 -10.64
N THR A 100 3.52 7.20 -11.25
CA THR A 100 4.53 8.19 -10.84
C THR A 100 4.08 8.93 -9.58
N VAL A 101 5.00 9.63 -8.92
CA VAL A 101 4.67 10.47 -7.74
C VAL A 101 3.58 11.50 -8.08
N ASP A 102 3.60 12.06 -9.29
CA ASP A 102 2.60 13.04 -9.74
C ASP A 102 1.22 12.42 -10.00
N GLU A 103 1.15 11.09 -10.20
CA GLU A 103 -0.08 10.33 -10.42
C GLU A 103 -0.69 9.78 -9.13
N VAL A 104 0.09 9.74 -8.04
CA VAL A 104 -0.37 9.28 -6.73
C VAL A 104 -0.92 10.47 -5.94
N ALA A 105 -2.24 10.50 -5.79
CA ALA A 105 -2.87 11.41 -4.85
C ALA A 105 -2.79 10.82 -3.44
N GLY A 106 -2.26 11.59 -2.48
CA GLY A 106 -2.24 11.20 -1.09
C GLY A 106 -3.64 11.20 -0.43
N LEU A 107 -3.75 10.61 0.76
CA LEU A 107 -4.96 10.54 1.58
C LEU A 107 -5.66 11.89 1.74
N ARG A 108 -4.88 12.96 1.94
CA ARG A 108 -5.44 14.31 2.07
C ARG A 108 -6.03 14.79 0.74
N SER A 109 -5.33 14.57 -0.36
CA SER A 109 -5.83 14.88 -1.70
C SER A 109 -7.08 14.09 -2.04
N TRP A 110 -7.24 12.85 -1.58
CA TRP A 110 -8.49 12.08 -1.72
C TRP A 110 -9.64 12.64 -0.87
N ALA A 111 -9.35 13.00 0.38
CA ALA A 111 -10.34 13.61 1.28
C ALA A 111 -10.84 14.96 0.74
N LEU A 112 -9.95 15.75 0.10
CA LEU A 112 -10.29 17.03 -0.51
C LEU A 112 -10.88 16.88 -1.92
N GLY A 113 -10.47 15.88 -2.69
CA GLY A 113 -10.97 15.57 -4.03
C GLY A 113 -12.44 15.14 -4.07
N SER A 114 -13.01 14.76 -2.93
CA SER A 114 -14.46 14.58 -2.79
C SER A 114 -15.26 15.89 -2.87
N GLN A 115 -14.59 17.06 -2.90
CA GLN A 115 -15.22 18.37 -3.08
C GLN A 115 -14.97 19.02 -4.45
N ALA A 116 -14.07 18.46 -5.27
CA ALA A 116 -13.74 19.02 -6.58
C ALA A 116 -13.90 17.95 -7.65
N ALA A 117 -15.13 17.78 -8.13
CA ALA A 117 -15.32 17.36 -9.51
C ALA A 117 -15.28 18.61 -10.38
N PRO A 118 -14.27 18.80 -11.24
CA PRO A 118 -14.45 19.53 -12.47
C PRO A 118 -14.60 18.56 -13.63
N HIS A 119 -15.68 18.78 -14.37
CA HIS A 119 -15.93 18.41 -15.76
C HIS A 119 -14.75 17.82 -16.54
N ARG A 120 -14.97 16.62 -17.09
CA ARG A 120 -14.31 16.19 -18.33
C ARG A 120 -15.18 16.63 -19.51
N PRO A 121 -14.62 17.15 -20.61
CA PRO A 121 -15.29 17.05 -21.91
C PRO A 121 -15.41 15.59 -22.33
#